data_AF-A0A3R8L6W3-F1
#
_entry.id   AF-A0A3R8L6W3-F1
#
_cell.length_a   1.000
_cell.length_b   1.000
_cell.length_c   1.000
_cell.angle_alpha   90.00
_cell.angle_beta   90.00
_cell.angle_gamma   90.00
#
_symmetry.space_group_name_H-M   'P 1'
#
loop_
_entity.id
_entity.type
_entity.pdbx_description
1 polymer ?
#
loop_
_entity_poly.entity_id
_entity_poly.type
_entity_poly.pdbx_seq_one_letter_code
_entity_poly.pdbx_strand_id
1 'polypeptide(L)' 'MPGNESIQSVQRAVKVLYAVAGVDGGCSVAQIAAKAGLKLHTAYKFTQTLEREHLLTRKTKTSAFRARSGAQRTKNAG' A
#
# COMPACT_ATOMS: atom_id res chain seq x y z
N MET A 1 -10.37 -31.31 -7.59
CA MET A 1 -9.02 -30.76 -7.80
C MET A 1 -8.83 -29.54 -6.91
N PRO A 2 -7.82 -29.49 -6.03
CA PRO A 2 -7.47 -28.28 -5.31
C PRO A 2 -6.64 -27.39 -6.25
N GLY A 3 -7.29 -26.73 -7.21
CA GLY A 3 -6.61 -26.01 -8.31
C GLY A 3 -6.95 -24.52 -8.43
N ASN A 4 -7.96 -24.04 -7.70
CA ASN A 4 -8.49 -22.67 -7.84
C ASN A 4 -8.53 -21.88 -6.52
N GLU A 5 -7.81 -22.33 -5.48
CA GLU A 5 -7.72 -21.52 -4.27
C GLU A 5 -6.89 -20.26 -4.55
N SER A 6 -7.56 -19.12 -4.39
CA SER A 6 -6.94 -17.81 -4.57
C SER A 6 -5.73 -17.65 -3.65
N ILE A 7 -4.59 -17.21 -4.20
CA ILE A 7 -3.39 -16.92 -3.42
C ILE A 7 -3.69 -15.77 -2.45
N GLN A 8 -3.84 -16.11 -1.16
CA GLN A 8 -4.28 -15.16 -0.14
C GLN A 8 -3.35 -13.95 0.01
N SER A 9 -2.04 -14.13 -0.21
CA SER A 9 -1.08 -13.02 -0.12
C SER A 9 -1.32 -11.98 -1.21
N VAL A 10 -1.63 -12.41 -2.44
CA VAL A 10 -1.96 -11.51 -3.56
C VAL A 10 -3.25 -10.76 -3.24
N GLN A 11 -4.30 -11.45 -2.79
CA GLN A 11 -5.55 -10.80 -2.40
C GLN A 11 -5.36 -9.74 -1.32
N ARG A 12 -4.53 -10.03 -0.30
CA ARG A 12 -4.23 -9.08 0.78
C ARG A 12 -3.44 -7.87 0.29
N ALA A 13 -2.46 -8.08 -0.58
CA ALA A 13 -1.71 -6.97 -1.20
C ALA A 13 -2.63 -6.05 -2.01
N VAL A 14 -3.54 -6.61 -2.81
CA VAL A 14 -4.55 -5.87 -3.57
C VAL A 14 -5.46 -5.05 -2.63
N LYS A 15 -5.95 -5.64 -1.54
CA LYS A 15 -6.74 -4.89 -0.54
C LYS A 15 -5.98 -3.73 0.09
N VAL A 16 -4.69 -3.89 0.36
CA VAL A 16 -3.83 -2.80 0.88
C VAL A 16 -3.68 -1.67 -0.15
N LEU A 17 -3.49 -2.00 -1.43
CA LEU A 17 -3.42 -1.00 -2.51
C LEU A 17 -4.74 -0.23 -2.64
N TYR A 18 -5.88 -0.91 -2.59
CA TYR A 18 -7.19 -0.24 -2.63
C TYR A 18 -7.47 0.60 -1.38
N ALA A 19 -6.97 0.22 -0.21
CA ALA A 19 -7.15 0.98 1.02
C ALA A 19 -6.50 2.39 0.97
N VAL A 20 -5.46 2.56 0.16
CA VAL A 20 -4.73 3.83 -0.01
C VAL A 20 -5.08 4.58 -1.30
N ALA A 21 -5.73 3.92 -2.26
CA ALA A 21 -6.08 4.52 -3.54
C ALA A 21 -7.08 5.68 -3.33
N GLY A 22 -6.83 6.82 -3.99
CA GLY A 22 -7.70 8.00 -3.91
C GLY A 22 -7.67 8.77 -2.58
N VAL A 23 -6.75 8.45 -1.67
CA VAL A 23 -6.61 9.18 -0.40
C VAL A 23 -5.45 10.17 -0.50
N ASP A 24 -5.74 11.45 -0.78
CA ASP A 24 -4.74 12.51 -0.96
C ASP A 24 -3.84 12.70 0.26
N GLY A 25 -4.41 12.50 1.45
CA GLY A 25 -3.72 12.51 2.74
C GLY A 25 -2.76 11.33 2.97
N GLY A 26 -2.92 10.23 2.24
CA GLY A 26 -2.38 8.92 2.59
C GLY A 26 -3.13 8.27 3.75
N CYS A 27 -2.73 7.06 4.14
CA CYS A 27 -3.27 6.32 5.28
C CYS A 27 -2.15 5.81 6.18
N SER A 28 -2.34 5.89 7.50
CA SER A 28 -1.48 5.18 8.45
C SER A 28 -1.66 3.66 8.32
N VAL A 29 -0.71 2.88 8.82
CA VAL A 29 -0.81 1.41 8.81
C VAL A 29 -2.06 0.91 9.55
N ALA A 30 -2.49 1.61 10.60
CA ALA A 30 -3.72 1.29 11.33
C ALA A 30 -4.98 1.53 10.47
N GLN A 31 -5.04 2.65 9.74
CA GLN A 31 -6.13 2.93 8.80
C GLN A 31 -6.16 1.91 7.65
N ILE A 32 -4.99 1.53 7.14
CA ILE A 32 -4.85 0.50 6.10
C ILE A 32 -5.34 -0.85 6.63
N ALA A 33 -4.95 -1.23 7.84
CA ALA A 33 -5.36 -2.48 8.48
C ALA A 33 -6.89 -2.56 8.62
N ALA A 34 -7.52 -1.48 9.11
CA ALA A 34 -8.96 -1.37 9.26
C ALA A 34 -9.69 -1.50 7.90
N LYS A 35 -9.26 -0.75 6.88
CA LYS A 35 -9.85 -0.77 5.54
C LYS A 35 -9.66 -2.11 4.82
N ALA A 36 -8.51 -2.74 4.98
CA ALA A 36 -8.18 -4.01 4.32
C ALA A 36 -8.72 -5.24 5.08
N GLY A 37 -9.26 -5.07 6.29
CA GLY A 37 -9.71 -6.16 7.16
C GLY A 37 -8.55 -7.06 7.61
N LEU A 38 -7.39 -6.48 7.93
CA LEU A 38 -6.17 -7.20 8.30
C LEU A 38 -5.75 -6.89 9.74
N LYS A 39 -5.05 -7.83 10.37
CA LYS A 39 -4.31 -7.56 11.60
C LYS A 39 -3.23 -6.51 11.34
N LEU A 40 -3.00 -5.62 12.30
CA LEU A 40 -2.05 -4.51 12.17
C LEU A 40 -0.64 -4.98 11.73
N HIS A 41 -0.10 -6.02 12.37
CA HIS A 41 1.20 -6.58 12.03
C HIS A 41 1.26 -7.14 10.60
N THR A 42 0.17 -7.76 10.12
CA THR A 42 0.08 -8.24 8.74
C THR A 42 0.01 -7.08 7.75
N ALA A 43 -0.81 -6.07 8.03
CA ALA A 43 -0.88 -4.85 7.22
C ALA A 43 0.49 -4.16 7.14
N TYR A 44 1.23 -4.07 8.26
CA TYR A 44 2.58 -3.51 8.32
C TYR A 44 3.54 -4.20 7.33
N LYS A 45 3.58 -5.54 7.35
CA LYS A 45 4.42 -6.33 6.44
C LYS A 45 4.08 -6.05 4.98
N PHE A 46 2.79 -6.05 4.62
CA PHE A 46 2.37 -5.71 3.26
C PHE A 46 2.74 -4.28 2.87
N THR A 47 2.51 -3.29 3.74
CA THR A 47 2.89 -1.90 3.45
C THR A 47 4.40 -1.75 3.25
N GLN A 48 5.21 -2.46 4.03
CA GLN A 48 6.67 -2.43 3.89
C GLN A 48 7.12 -3.09 2.59
N THR A 49 6.54 -4.23 2.22
CA THR A 49 6.81 -4.89 0.93
C THR A 49 6.41 -3.97 -0.23
N LEU A 50 5.20 -3.42 -0.23
CA LEU A 50 4.72 -2.56 -1.30
C LEU A 50 5.47 -1.21 -1.38
N GLU A 51 6.02 -0.72 -0.27
CA GLU A 51 6.94 0.42 -0.23
C GLU A 51 8.28 0.09 -0.91
N ARG A 52 8.85 -1.09 -0.61
CA ARG A 52 10.08 -1.59 -1.25
C ARG A 52 9.92 -1.79 -2.76
N GLU A 53 8.77 -2.31 -3.18
CA GLU A 53 8.40 -2.49 -4.60
C GLU A 53 7.93 -1.18 -5.27
N HIS A 54 8.07 -0.04 -4.60
CA HIS A 54 7.70 1.28 -5.10
C HIS A 54 6.21 1.45 -5.47
N LEU A 55 5.33 0.56 -5.04
CA LEU A 55 3.88 0.70 -5.23
C LEU A 55 3.27 1.67 -4.22
N LEU A 56 3.88 1.78 -3.03
CA LEU A 56 3.56 2.77 -2.02
C LEU A 56 4.72 3.75 -1.81
N THR A 57 4.38 4.94 -1.32
CA THR A 57 5.34 5.91 -0.82
C THR A 57 4.91 6.38 0.57
N ARG A 58 5.85 6.38 1.52
CA ARG A 58 5.66 6.98 2.83
C ARG A 58 5.83 8.49 2.78
N LYS A 59 4.91 9.22 3.40
CA LYS A 59 5.03 10.65 3.68
C LYS A 59 5.99 10.84 4.85
N THR A 60 7.13 11.49 4.59
CA THR A 60 8.23 11.70 5.53
C THR A 60 7.81 12.34 6.86
N LYS A 61 6.76 13.16 6.86
CA LYS A 61 6.30 13.90 8.05
C LYS A 61 5.22 13.20 8.88
N THR A 62 4.47 12.24 8.33
CA THR A 62 3.23 11.74 8.97
C THR A 62 3.16 10.22 9.10
N SER A 63 4.21 9.48 8.72
CA SER A 63 4.21 7.99 8.70
C SER A 63 3.04 7.37 7.92
N ALA A 64 2.36 8.17 7.09
CA ALA A 64 1.24 7.76 6.26
C ALA A 64 1.74 7.28 4.88
N PHE A 65 1.06 6.31 4.29
CA PHE A 65 1.36 5.77 2.98
C PHE A 65 0.34 6.20 1.96
N ARG A 66 0.78 6.49 0.74
CA ARG A 66 -0.09 6.70 -0.41
C ARG A 66 0.33 5.81 -1.57
N ALA A 67 -0.60 5.51 -2.46
CA ALA A 67 -0.27 4.91 -3.75
C ALA A 67 0.72 5.81 -4.50
N ARG A 68 1.75 5.20 -5.11
CA ARG A 68 2.64 5.94 -6.00
C ARG A 68 1.89 6.21 -7.30
N SER A 69 1.72 7.48 -7.68
CA SER A 69 1.27 7.83 -9.03
C SER A 69 2.44 7.66 -9.99
N GLY A 70 2.20 7.07 -11.17
CA GLY A 70 3.19 6.86 -12.23
C GLY A 70 3.71 8.14 -12.92
N ALA A 71 3.68 9.28 -12.23
CA ALA A 71 4.05 10.57 -12.77
C ALA A 71 4.88 11.38 -11.77
N GLN A 72 6.13 10.98 -11.59
CA GLN A 72 7.20 11.93 -11.27
C GLN A 72 8.22 11.89 -12.41
N ARG A 73 7.82 12.45 -13.55
CA ARG A 73 8.76 13.00 -14.52
C ARG A 73 9.62 14.00 -13.75
N THR A 74 10.90 13.70 -13.65
CA THR A 74 11.94 14.56 -13.06
C THR A 74 11.87 15.95 -13.70
N LYS A 75 11.28 16.92 -13.01
CA LYS A 75 11.59 18.34 -13.22
C LYS A 75 12.69 18.70 -12.24
N ASN A 76 13.93 18.49 -12.64
CA ASN A 76 15.11 19.14 -12.05
C ASN A 76 16.22 19.14 -13.11
N ALA A 77 16.14 20.11 -14.01
CA ALA A 77 17.25 20.64 -14.78
C ALA A 77 16.92 22.12 -14.99
N GLY A 78 17.63 22.97 -14.27
CA GLY A 78 17.47 24.43 -14.22
C GLY A 78 18.48 24.99 -13.24
#